data_AF-A0A3C1FKI4-F1
#
_entry.id   AF-A0A3C1FKI4-F1
#
_cell.length_a   1.000
_cell.length_b   1.000
_cell.length_c   1.000
_cell.angle_alpha   90.00
_cell.angle_beta   90.00
_cell.angle_gamma   90.00
#
_symmetry.space_group_name_H-M   'P 1'
#
loop_
_entity.id
_entity.type
_entity.pdbx_description
1 polymer ?
#
loop_
_entity_poly.entity_id
_entity_poly.type
_entity_poly.pdbx_seq_one_letter_code
_entity_poly.pdbx_strand_id
1 'polypeptide(L)'
;MADSSAPRTGPVAWRNDPKIRAFFFQALVLGSFGLFVWFIVDNTITNLERQNIASGFDFLSTTAGFGIVQTLIEYSEQSSYGRAFLVALINTLLVSGLGIFFATIIGFLIGIARLSPNWLLSRLAAVYIETFRNIPLLLQILFWYIAVLSNLPGPRNSLMLLGETGALNSRGLYLPAPVPQ
;
A
#
# COMPACT_ATOMS: atom_id res chain seq x y z
N MET A 1 0.03 -73.18 -34.32
CA MET A 1 -0.45 -71.83 -34.69
C MET A 1 -1.75 -71.60 -33.95
N ALA A 2 -1.71 -70.92 -32.80
CA ALA A 2 -2.91 -70.49 -32.08
C ALA A 2 -2.86 -68.97 -31.99
N ASP A 3 -3.96 -68.38 -32.45
CA ASP A 3 -4.13 -67.01 -32.89
C ASP A 3 -4.20 -66.03 -31.71
N SER A 4 -3.47 -64.93 -31.83
CA SER A 4 -3.39 -63.85 -30.86
C SER A 4 -4.60 -62.94 -30.98
N SER A 5 -5.60 -63.11 -30.13
CA SER A 5 -6.77 -62.23 -30.09
C SER A 5 -6.42 -60.86 -29.48
N ALA A 6 -6.31 -59.84 -30.32
CA ALA A 6 -6.19 -58.44 -29.89
C ALA A 6 -7.47 -57.94 -29.19
N PRO A 7 -7.38 -57.07 -28.15
CA PRO A 7 -8.56 -56.56 -27.48
C PRO A 7 -9.29 -55.55 -28.37
N ARG A 8 -10.60 -55.78 -28.58
CA ARG A 8 -11.50 -54.85 -29.27
C ARG A 8 -11.81 -53.65 -28.36
N THR A 9 -11.19 -52.50 -28.60
CA THR A 9 -11.61 -51.23 -27.99
C THR A 9 -12.77 -50.65 -28.80
N GLY A 10 -14.01 -50.94 -28.38
CA GLY A 10 -15.20 -50.30 -28.93
C GLY A 10 -15.22 -48.78 -28.68
N PRO A 11 -15.97 -47.99 -29.47
CA PRO A 11 -16.02 -46.55 -29.33
C PRO A 11 -16.59 -46.20 -27.95
N VAL A 12 -15.77 -45.55 -27.12
CA VAL A 12 -16.19 -45.12 -25.79
C VAL A 12 -17.30 -44.09 -25.99
N ALA A 13 -18.52 -44.42 -25.56
CA ALA A 13 -19.64 -43.48 -25.59
C ALA A 13 -19.18 -42.16 -24.98
N TRP A 14 -19.39 -41.03 -25.66
CA TRP A 14 -18.91 -39.70 -25.24
C TRP A 14 -19.24 -39.35 -23.76
N ARG A 15 -20.32 -39.92 -23.22
CA ARG A 15 -20.76 -39.84 -21.81
C ARG A 15 -19.81 -40.50 -20.79
N ASN A 16 -18.99 -41.46 -21.23
CA ASN A 16 -18.06 -42.22 -20.40
C ASN A 16 -16.59 -41.80 -20.60
N ASP A 17 -16.33 -40.75 -21.40
CA ASP A 17 -14.99 -40.18 -21.49
C ASP A 17 -14.67 -39.46 -20.16
N PRO A 18 -13.65 -39.91 -19.41
CA PRO A 18 -13.29 -39.33 -18.13
C PRO A 18 -12.95 -37.83 -18.24
N LYS A 19 -12.46 -37.36 -19.41
CA LYS A 19 -12.13 -35.94 -19.62
C LYS A 19 -13.38 -35.06 -19.74
N ILE A 20 -14.39 -35.52 -20.47
CA ILE A 20 -15.67 -34.78 -20.66
C ILE A 20 -16.42 -34.70 -19.33
N ARG A 21 -16.45 -35.81 -18.58
CA ARG A 21 -17.08 -35.86 -17.26
C ARG A 21 -16.36 -34.97 -16.24
N ALA A 22 -15.02 -34.95 -16.25
CA ALA A 22 -14.24 -34.07 -15.39
C ALA A 22 -14.53 -32.59 -15.70
N PHE A 23 -14.55 -32.20 -16.98
CA PHE A 23 -14.88 -30.84 -17.38
C PHE A 23 -16.30 -30.43 -16.96
N PHE A 24 -17.28 -31.33 -17.13
CA PHE A 24 -18.66 -31.11 -16.70
C PHE A 24 -18.76 -30.86 -15.18
N PHE A 25 -18.15 -31.71 -14.35
CA PHE A 25 -18.19 -31.53 -12.90
C PHE A 25 -17.41 -30.30 -12.45
N GLN A 26 -16.30 -29.96 -13.10
CA GLN A 26 -15.55 -28.74 -12.78
C GLN A 26 -16.36 -27.48 -13.11
N ALA A 27 -17.02 -27.45 -14.27
CA ALA A 27 -17.93 -26.36 -14.64
C ALA A 27 -19.13 -26.27 -13.67
N LEU A 28 -19.70 -27.40 -13.28
CA LEU A 28 -20.78 -27.47 -12.29
C LEU A 28 -20.34 -26.90 -10.94
N VAL A 29 -19.18 -27.32 -10.44
CA VAL A 29 -18.64 -26.85 -9.16
C VAL A 29 -18.34 -25.35 -9.23
N LEU A 30 -17.63 -24.88 -10.25
CA LEU A 30 -17.33 -23.45 -10.42
C LEU A 30 -18.61 -22.61 -10.56
N GLY A 31 -19.59 -23.10 -11.33
CA GLY A 31 -20.90 -22.46 -11.47
C GLY A 31 -21.66 -22.38 -10.14
N SER A 32 -21.74 -23.49 -9.42
CA SER A 32 -22.39 -23.54 -8.10
C SER A 32 -21.71 -22.64 -7.08
N PHE A 33 -20.37 -22.58 -7.10
CA PHE A 33 -19.60 -21.71 -6.23
C PHE A 33 -19.82 -20.24 -6.59
N GLY A 34 -19.81 -19.89 -7.87
CA GLY A 34 -20.10 -18.54 -8.34
C GLY A 34 -21.51 -18.08 -7.94
N LEU A 35 -22.52 -18.94 -8.11
CA LEU A 35 -23.89 -18.66 -7.67
C LEU A 35 -23.99 -18.50 -6.16
N PHE A 36 -23.28 -19.33 -5.39
CA PHE A 36 -23.25 -19.23 -3.93
C PHE A 36 -22.60 -17.93 -3.46
N VAL A 37 -21.47 -17.54 -4.04
CA VAL A 37 -20.81 -16.26 -3.75
C VAL A 37 -21.73 -15.09 -4.12
N TRP A 38 -22.33 -15.13 -5.31
CA TRP A 38 -23.26 -14.11 -5.77
C TRP A 38 -24.46 -13.98 -4.81
N PHE A 39 -25.04 -15.10 -4.37
CA PHE A 39 -26.12 -15.11 -3.37
C PHE A 39 -25.71 -14.46 -2.05
N ILE A 40 -24.49 -14.74 -1.53
CA ILE A 40 -24.01 -14.11 -0.30
C ILE A 40 -23.83 -12.60 -0.49
N VAL A 41 -23.21 -12.18 -1.59
CA VAL A 41 -22.95 -10.77 -1.87
C VAL A 41 -24.26 -9.99 -1.99
N ASP A 42 -25.20 -10.50 -2.80
CA ASP A 42 -26.50 -9.87 -3.02
C ASP A 42 -27.34 -9.78 -1.73
N ASN A 43 -27.36 -10.88 -0.95
CA ASN A 43 -28.02 -10.91 0.35
C ASN A 43 -27.37 -9.90 1.32
N THR A 44 -26.04 -9.79 1.32
CA THR A 44 -25.32 -8.83 2.18
C THR A 44 -25.64 -7.39 1.77
N ILE A 45 -25.53 -7.05 0.48
CA ILE A 45 -25.82 -5.70 -0.03
C ILE A 45 -27.26 -5.31 0.30
N THR A 46 -28.22 -6.20 0.02
CA THR A 46 -29.64 -5.96 0.31
C THR A 46 -29.89 -5.71 1.81
N ASN A 47 -29.19 -6.43 2.70
CA ASN A 47 -29.31 -6.19 4.14
C ASN A 47 -28.65 -4.87 4.59
N LEU A 48 -27.53 -4.48 3.98
CA LEU A 48 -26.85 -3.22 4.27
C LEU A 48 -27.69 -2.02 3.79
N GLU A 49 -28.27 -2.10 2.60
CA GLU A 49 -29.18 -1.08 2.05
C GLU A 49 -30.41 -0.89 2.94
N ARG A 50 -31.02 -1.98 3.43
CA ARG A 50 -32.13 -1.93 4.40
C ARG A 50 -31.75 -1.22 5.71
N GLN A 51 -30.46 -1.20 6.06
CA GLN A 51 -29.94 -0.52 7.24
C GLN A 51 -29.45 0.91 6.94
N ASN A 52 -29.64 1.42 5.72
CA ASN A 52 -29.10 2.69 5.24
C ASN A 52 -27.57 2.80 5.41
N ILE A 53 -26.87 1.67 5.40
CA ILE A 53 -25.41 1.64 5.42
C ILE A 53 -24.93 1.79 3.97
N ALA A 54 -24.14 2.82 3.71
CA ALA A 54 -23.51 3.01 2.42
C ALA A 54 -22.62 1.79 2.10
N SER A 55 -23.06 0.97 1.15
CA SER A 55 -22.34 -0.19 0.64
C SER A 55 -21.78 0.08 -0.75
N GLY A 56 -20.71 -0.63 -1.13
CA GLY A 56 -20.12 -0.53 -2.47
C GLY A 56 -19.07 0.58 -2.62
N PHE A 57 -18.85 1.02 -3.86
CA PHE A 57 -17.77 1.94 -4.23
C PHE A 57 -18.25 3.36 -4.59
N ASP A 58 -19.54 3.65 -4.46
CA ASP A 58 -20.13 4.96 -4.80
C ASP A 58 -19.55 6.11 -3.95
N PHE A 59 -19.02 5.79 -2.76
CA PHE A 59 -18.31 6.75 -1.92
C PHE A 59 -17.09 7.33 -2.65
N LEU A 60 -16.42 6.57 -3.53
CA LEU A 60 -15.24 7.04 -4.27
C LEU A 60 -15.55 8.21 -5.21
N SER A 61 -16.79 8.32 -5.69
CA SER A 61 -17.26 9.45 -6.49
C SER A 61 -17.80 10.62 -5.66
N THR A 62 -17.98 10.44 -4.36
CA THR A 62 -18.49 11.49 -3.46
C THR A 62 -17.37 12.46 -3.10
N THR A 63 -17.69 13.73 -2.87
CA THR A 63 -16.73 14.77 -2.47
C THR A 63 -16.10 14.46 -1.11
N ALA A 64 -14.77 14.58 -1.03
CA ALA A 64 -14.00 14.28 0.18
C ALA A 64 -14.23 15.31 1.30
N GLY A 65 -14.24 16.61 0.97
CA GLY A 65 -14.54 17.68 1.93
C GLY A 65 -13.44 17.99 2.95
N PHE A 66 -12.22 17.48 2.75
CA PHE A 66 -11.06 17.75 3.61
C PHE A 66 -9.79 18.05 2.80
N GLY A 67 -8.92 18.88 3.36
CA GLY A 67 -7.62 19.22 2.76
C GLY A 67 -6.55 18.18 3.04
N ILE A 68 -5.63 17.98 2.09
CA ILE A 68 -4.43 17.14 2.25
C ILE A 68 -3.21 18.05 2.18
N VAL A 69 -2.30 17.95 3.16
CA VAL A 69 -1.14 18.87 3.29
C VAL A 69 -0.15 18.71 2.13
N GLN A 70 0.12 17.47 1.74
CA GLN A 70 1.06 17.14 0.66
C GLN A 70 0.29 16.52 -0.51
N THR A 71 0.38 17.12 -1.68
CA THR A 71 -0.32 16.68 -2.89
C THR A 71 0.67 16.63 -4.06
N LEU A 72 0.98 15.42 -4.54
CA LEU A 72 1.83 15.23 -5.73
C LEU A 72 1.06 15.38 -7.04
N ILE A 73 -0.26 15.22 -6.97
CA ILE A 73 -1.20 15.44 -8.07
C ILE A 73 -2.20 16.50 -7.65
N GLU A 74 -2.79 17.20 -8.60
CA GLU A 74 -3.79 18.24 -8.33
C GLU A 74 -4.93 17.68 -7.48
N TYR A 75 -5.22 18.32 -6.36
CA TYR A 75 -6.26 17.92 -5.41
C TYR A 75 -6.82 19.16 -4.72
N SER A 76 -8.13 19.17 -4.52
CA SER A 76 -8.85 20.19 -3.77
C SER A 76 -9.87 19.53 -2.85
N GLU A 77 -10.39 20.27 -1.87
CA GLU A 77 -11.43 19.76 -0.94
C GLU A 77 -12.75 19.39 -1.66
N GLN A 78 -12.92 19.89 -2.89
CA GLN A 78 -14.04 19.59 -3.79
C GLN A 78 -13.81 18.30 -4.60
N SER A 79 -12.60 17.72 -4.55
CA SER A 79 -12.28 16.48 -5.23
C SER A 79 -12.97 15.28 -4.58
N SER A 80 -13.11 14.19 -5.34
CA SER A 80 -13.75 12.97 -4.84
C SER A 80 -12.85 12.16 -3.89
N TYR A 81 -13.45 11.30 -3.06
CA TYR A 81 -12.72 10.36 -2.20
C TYR A 81 -11.76 9.45 -2.99
N GLY A 82 -12.13 9.04 -4.20
CA GLY A 82 -11.25 8.26 -5.08
C GLY A 82 -9.98 9.01 -5.43
N ARG A 83 -10.08 10.33 -5.66
CA ARG A 83 -8.90 11.19 -5.90
C ARG A 83 -8.08 11.38 -4.62
N ALA A 84 -8.74 11.57 -3.47
CA ALA A 84 -8.07 11.64 -2.16
C ALA A 84 -7.28 10.35 -1.86
N PHE A 85 -7.87 9.18 -2.15
CA PHE A 85 -7.23 7.88 -1.98
C PHE A 85 -5.99 7.75 -2.89
N LEU A 86 -6.09 8.17 -4.15
CA LEU A 86 -4.95 8.16 -5.07
C LEU A 86 -3.81 9.07 -4.59
N VAL A 87 -4.13 10.28 -4.11
CA VAL A 87 -3.14 11.19 -3.50
C VAL A 87 -2.46 10.51 -2.31
N ALA A 88 -3.24 9.92 -1.40
CA ALA A 88 -2.72 9.24 -0.22
C ALA A 88 -1.81 8.07 -0.62
N LEU A 89 -2.21 7.26 -1.60
CA LEU A 89 -1.42 6.14 -2.11
C LEU A 89 -0.07 6.63 -2.68
N ILE A 90 -0.09 7.67 -3.52
CA ILE A 90 1.12 8.26 -4.10
C ILE A 90 2.04 8.80 -3.01
N ASN A 91 1.50 9.47 -1.99
CA ASN A 91 2.27 9.96 -0.86
C ASN A 91 2.90 8.80 -0.07
N THR A 92 2.14 7.74 0.21
CA THR A 92 2.67 6.55 0.90
C THR A 92 3.80 5.91 0.10
N LEU A 93 3.65 5.77 -1.23
CA LEU A 93 4.70 5.24 -2.09
C LEU A 93 5.95 6.12 -2.07
N LEU A 94 5.79 7.44 -2.15
CA LEU A 94 6.90 8.38 -2.07
C LEU A 94 7.64 8.27 -0.73
N VAL A 95 6.91 8.36 0.39
CA VAL A 95 7.50 8.33 1.74
C VAL A 95 8.14 6.97 2.01
N SER A 96 7.50 5.88 1.61
CA SER A 96 8.07 4.52 1.75
C SER A 96 9.32 4.35 0.89
N GLY A 97 9.30 4.83 -0.36
CA GLY A 97 10.45 4.75 -1.26
C GLY A 97 11.66 5.52 -0.73
N LEU A 98 11.47 6.78 -0.33
CA LEU A 98 12.50 7.59 0.31
C LEU A 98 12.98 6.97 1.63
N GLY A 99 12.05 6.49 2.45
CA GLY A 99 12.33 5.82 3.72
C GLY A 99 13.19 4.58 3.54
N ILE A 100 12.83 3.68 2.61
CA ILE A 100 13.62 2.47 2.29
C ILE A 100 15.01 2.85 1.78
N PHE A 101 15.10 3.84 0.88
CA PHE A 101 16.38 4.28 0.32
C PHE A 101 17.34 4.76 1.42
N PHE A 102 16.91 5.72 2.25
CA PHE A 102 17.75 6.26 3.32
C PHE A 102 17.99 5.24 4.44
N ALA A 103 16.98 4.46 4.84
CA ALA A 103 17.13 3.43 5.86
C ALA A 103 18.10 2.33 5.42
N THR A 104 18.14 1.99 4.13
CA THR A 104 19.09 1.01 3.59
C THR A 104 20.52 1.55 3.69
N ILE A 105 20.75 2.80 3.28
CA ILE A 105 22.08 3.42 3.36
C ILE A 105 22.54 3.51 4.82
N ILE A 106 21.72 4.12 5.69
CA ILE A 106 22.06 4.31 7.10
C ILE A 106 22.21 2.96 7.81
N GLY A 107 21.26 2.05 7.62
CA GLY A 107 21.27 0.72 8.22
C GLY A 107 22.48 -0.11 7.79
N PHE A 108 22.89 -0.01 6.51
CA PHE A 108 24.09 -0.67 6.01
C PHE A 108 25.36 -0.10 6.65
N LEU A 109 25.51 1.24 6.69
CA LEU A 109 26.67 1.89 7.30
C LEU A 109 26.80 1.56 8.79
N ILE A 110 25.69 1.64 9.54
CA ILE A 110 25.65 1.30 10.96
C ILE A 110 25.88 -0.20 11.18
N GLY A 111 25.38 -1.04 10.28
CA GLY A 111 25.63 -2.49 10.27
C GLY A 111 27.11 -2.83 10.15
N ILE A 112 27.83 -2.16 9.24
CA ILE A 112 29.29 -2.29 9.12
C ILE A 112 29.99 -1.78 10.38
N ALA A 113 29.59 -0.60 10.88
CA ALA A 113 30.17 0.00 12.09
C ALA A 113 30.07 -0.96 13.31
N ARG A 114 28.98 -1.73 13.41
CA ARG A 114 28.79 -2.72 14.47
C ARG A 114 29.80 -3.88 14.41
N LEU A 115 30.24 -4.27 13.22
CA LEU A 115 31.24 -5.32 13.01
C LEU A 115 32.69 -4.81 13.10
N SER A 116 32.89 -3.51 13.31
CA SER A 116 34.22 -2.92 13.41
C SER A 116 34.99 -3.49 14.61
N PRO A 117 36.30 -3.79 14.46
CA PRO A 117 37.16 -4.17 15.58
C PRO A 117 37.37 -3.02 16.58
N ASN A 118 37.03 -1.78 16.21
CA ASN A 118 37.06 -0.64 17.13
C ASN A 118 35.88 -0.75 18.13
N TRP A 119 36.22 -1.04 19.38
CA TRP A 119 35.26 -1.19 20.47
C TRP A 119 34.30 0.00 20.62
N LEU A 120 34.80 1.23 20.52
CA LEU A 120 33.98 2.44 20.69
C LEU A 120 32.94 2.54 19.57
N LEU A 121 33.37 2.37 18.32
CA LEU A 121 32.49 2.45 17.16
C LEU A 121 31.42 1.34 17.19
N SER A 122 31.83 0.11 17.51
CA SER A 122 30.90 -1.02 17.63
C SER A 122 29.86 -0.81 18.73
N ARG A 123 30.27 -0.25 19.88
CA ARG A 123 29.36 0.08 20.98
C ARG A 123 28.40 1.22 20.66
N LEU A 124 28.87 2.29 20.00
CA LEU A 124 28.01 3.39 19.57
C LEU A 124 26.97 2.91 18.55
N ALA A 125 27.37 2.05 17.60
CA ALA A 125 26.44 1.42 16.66
C ALA A 125 25.41 0.54 17.37
N ALA A 126 25.81 -0.23 18.39
CA ALA A 126 24.89 -1.03 19.19
C ALA A 126 23.87 -0.17 19.95
N VAL A 127 24.31 0.91 20.61
CA VAL A 127 23.41 1.86 21.32
C VAL A 127 22.41 2.47 20.35
N TYR A 128 22.86 2.90 19.17
CA TYR A 128 21.97 3.41 18.12
C TYR A 128 20.91 2.36 17.74
N ILE A 129 21.33 1.15 17.37
CA ILE A 129 20.41 0.09 16.92
C ILE A 129 19.40 -0.26 18.01
N GLU A 130 19.86 -0.46 19.24
CA GLU A 130 18.99 -0.82 20.36
C GLU A 130 18.01 0.30 20.69
N THR A 131 18.45 1.56 20.69
CA THR A 131 17.58 2.71 20.96
C THR A 131 16.45 2.80 19.94
N PHE A 132 16.78 2.84 18.64
CA PHE A 132 15.78 3.02 17.59
C PHE A 132 14.85 1.81 17.39
N ARG A 133 15.30 0.60 17.74
CA ARG A 133 14.46 -0.61 17.69
C ARG A 133 13.53 -0.75 18.89
N ASN A 134 13.88 -0.19 20.05
CA ASN A 134 13.09 -0.30 21.27
C ASN A 134 12.15 0.89 21.52
N ILE A 135 12.38 2.05 20.87
CA ILE A 135 11.47 3.20 20.97
C ILE A 135 10.26 3.01 20.04
N PRO A 136 9.02 3.09 20.55
CA PRO A 136 7.82 3.03 19.71
C PRO A 136 7.84 4.04 18.57
N LEU A 137 7.52 3.61 17.35
CA LEU A 137 7.53 4.48 16.17
C LEU A 137 6.66 5.72 16.36
N LEU A 138 5.50 5.58 17.02
CA LEU A 138 4.62 6.69 17.33
C LEU A 138 5.32 7.78 18.18
N LEU A 139 6.11 7.37 19.17
CA LEU A 139 6.89 8.32 19.98
C LEU A 139 7.92 9.03 19.12
N GLN A 140 8.58 8.32 18.20
CA GLN A 140 9.54 8.93 17.29
C GLN A 140 8.87 10.00 16.42
N ILE A 141 7.73 9.67 15.79
CA ILE A 141 6.96 10.62 14.97
C ILE A 141 6.52 11.83 15.81
N LEU A 142 6.01 11.60 17.02
CA LEU A 142 5.57 12.66 17.92
C LEU A 142 6.74 13.55 18.37
N PHE A 143 7.89 12.96 18.69
CA PHE A 143 9.10 13.69 19.04
C PHE A 143 9.53 14.62 17.91
N TRP A 144 9.62 14.12 16.68
CA TRP A 144 10.00 14.96 15.54
C TRP A 144 8.97 16.05 15.25
N TYR A 145 7.68 15.77 15.45
CA TYR A 145 6.64 16.79 15.33
C TYR A 145 6.81 17.88 16.39
N ILE A 146 6.81 17.53 17.67
CA ILE A 146 6.78 18.49 18.79
C ILE A 146 8.14 19.19 18.96
N ALA A 147 9.25 18.43 18.94
CA ALA A 147 10.57 18.97 19.25
C ALA A 147 11.18 19.74 18.08
N VAL A 148 10.81 19.42 16.83
CA VAL A 148 11.41 20.03 15.65
C VAL A 148 10.38 20.83 14.85
N LEU A 149 9.35 20.20 14.30
CA LEU A 149 8.41 20.87 13.39
C LEU A 149 7.56 21.95 14.07
N SER A 150 7.10 21.74 15.30
CA SER A 150 6.28 22.71 16.04
C SER A 150 7.06 23.97 16.44
N ASN A 151 8.40 23.90 16.48
CA ASN A 151 9.25 25.06 16.71
C ASN A 151 9.50 25.90 15.45
N LEU A 152 9.12 25.40 14.27
CA LEU A 152 9.24 26.14 13.02
C LEU A 152 8.10 27.17 12.89
N PRO A 153 8.33 28.29 12.18
CA PRO A 153 7.30 29.28 11.94
C PRO A 153 6.07 28.70 11.24
N GLY A 154 4.91 29.31 11.50
CA GLY A 154 3.69 28.97 10.79
C GLY A 154 3.78 29.24 9.28
N PRO A 155 2.92 28.64 8.45
CA PRO A 155 3.02 28.72 6.98
C PRO A 155 3.04 30.15 6.41
N ARG A 156 2.41 31.11 7.09
CA ARG A 156 2.39 32.53 6.69
C ARG A 156 3.74 33.22 6.85
N ASN A 157 4.57 32.76 7.79
CA ASN A 157 5.89 33.32 8.10
C ASN A 157 6.99 32.30 7.76
N SER A 158 6.83 31.57 6.65
CA SER A 158 7.75 30.50 6.26
C SER A 158 9.19 30.99 6.14
N LEU A 159 10.15 30.19 6.59
CA LEU A 159 11.57 30.46 6.43
C LEU A 159 11.94 30.17 4.97
N MET A 160 12.37 31.20 4.25
CA MET A 160 12.84 31.04 2.88
C MET A 160 14.24 30.43 2.87
N LEU A 161 14.41 29.39 2.07
CA LEU A 161 15.65 28.63 1.89
C LEU A 161 16.14 28.85 0.46
N LEU A 162 17.47 28.75 0.27
CA LEU A 162 18.09 28.76 -1.06
C LEU A 162 17.68 29.96 -1.93
N GLY A 163 17.73 31.18 -1.37
CA GLY A 163 17.43 32.41 -2.11
C GLY A 163 15.99 32.49 -2.63
N GLU A 164 15.01 32.16 -1.77
CA GLU A 164 13.56 32.19 -2.04
C GLU A 164 13.00 31.03 -2.88
N THR A 165 13.83 30.07 -3.29
CA THR A 165 13.38 28.93 -4.09
C THR A 165 12.69 27.84 -3.26
N GLY A 166 13.05 27.70 -1.98
CA GLY A 166 12.43 26.75 -1.05
C GLY A 166 11.83 27.45 0.17
N ALA A 167 10.88 26.79 0.84
CA ALA A 167 10.27 27.29 2.06
C ALA A 167 10.18 26.19 3.13
N LEU A 168 10.55 26.50 4.36
CA LEU A 168 10.44 25.62 5.51
C LEU A 168 9.52 26.24 6.57
N ASN A 169 8.53 25.48 7.00
CA ASN A 169 7.58 25.89 8.02
C ASN A 169 7.09 24.68 8.83
N SER A 170 6.15 24.90 9.74
CA SER A 170 5.57 23.84 10.59
C SER A 170 4.78 22.76 9.85
N ARG A 171 4.51 22.92 8.54
CA ARG A 171 3.96 21.87 7.65
C ARG A 171 5.04 21.08 6.91
N GLY A 172 6.31 21.43 7.08
CA GLY A 172 7.46 20.75 6.47
C GLY A 172 8.21 21.63 5.47
N LEU A 173 8.97 20.96 4.60
CA LEU A 173 9.81 21.57 3.57
C LEU A 173 9.07 21.56 2.22
N TYR A 174 8.96 22.73 1.61
CA TYR A 174 8.44 22.93 0.26
C TYR A 174 9.59 23.26 -0.67
N LEU A 175 9.74 22.45 -1.72
CA LEU A 175 10.72 22.64 -2.78
C LEU A 175 9.99 22.98 -4.08
N PRO A 176 10.61 23.78 -4.97
CA PRO A 176 9.99 24.13 -6.24
C PRO A 176 9.94 22.88 -7.12
N ALA A 177 8.88 22.77 -7.93
CA ALA A 177 8.78 21.69 -8.90
C ALA A 177 9.91 21.85 -9.94
N PRO A 178 10.64 20.79 -10.32
CA PRO A 178 11.55 20.84 -11.45
C PRO A 178 10.70 21.09 -12.72
N VAL A 179 10.80 22.28 -13.29
CA VAL A 179 10.11 22.63 -14.54
C VAL A 179 11.00 22.12 -15.68
N PRO A 180 10.58 21.11 -16.47
CA PRO A 180 11.30 20.79 -17.70
C PRO A 180 11.15 21.98 -18.65
N GLN A 181 12.28 22.46 -19.17
CA GLN A 181 12.31 23.46 -20.24
C GLN A 181 11.96 22.83 -21.59
#